data_AF-A0A6P0KAI9-F1
#
_entry.id   AF-A0A6P0KAI9-F1
#
_cell.length_a   1.000
_cell.length_b   1.000
_cell.length_c   1.000
_cell.angle_alpha   90.00
_cell.angle_beta   90.00
_cell.angle_gamma   90.00
#
_symmetry.space_group_name_H-M   'P 1'
#
loop_
_entity.id
_entity.type
_entity.pdbx_description
1 polymer ?
#
loop_
_entity_poly.entity_id
_entity_poly.type
_entity_poly.pdbx_seq_one_letter_code
_entity_poly.pdbx_strand_id
1 'polypeptide(L)'
;MTVEGAECGIKAILTAGFPCMFGFTLYSSAFEDSNPQKGNIPFPDENKDKIVDGHAVVAVGYDDHKILKHANPEELPTRGAILIRNSWGVDWGNQGYGWLPYDYVLEGLTSAWWSLLKAEWFKGDDFGLGGKGGNDTDHTCQKGQSGCPT
;
A
#
# COMPACT_ATOMS: atom_id res chain seq x y z
N MET A 1 -8.82 -13.23 -7.64
CA MET A 1 -9.30 -11.83 -7.56
C MET A 1 -9.11 -11.25 -8.93
N THR A 2 -10.17 -10.74 -9.57
CA THR A 2 -10.04 -10.03 -10.86
C THR A 2 -9.32 -8.71 -10.62
N VAL A 3 -8.61 -8.19 -11.63
CA VAL A 3 -7.84 -6.93 -11.52
C VAL A 3 -8.72 -5.73 -11.15
N GLU A 4 -9.97 -5.69 -11.65
CA GLU A 4 -10.98 -4.70 -11.28
C GLU A 4 -11.39 -4.79 -9.79
N GLY A 5 -11.43 -6.02 -9.25
CA GLY A 5 -11.70 -6.24 -7.83
C GLY A 5 -10.57 -5.74 -6.93
N ALA A 6 -9.33 -5.79 -7.42
CA ALA A 6 -8.16 -5.31 -6.68
C ALA A 6 -8.17 -3.77 -6.55
N GLU A 7 -8.45 -3.04 -7.63
CA GLU A 7 -8.56 -1.57 -7.61
C GLU A 7 -9.62 -1.10 -6.61
N CYS A 8 -10.82 -1.70 -6.65
CA CYS A 8 -11.91 -1.40 -5.72
C CYS A 8 -11.50 -1.64 -4.25
N GLY A 9 -10.82 -2.76 -3.97
CA GLY A 9 -10.31 -3.07 -2.64
C GLY A 9 -9.29 -2.06 -2.12
N ILE A 10 -8.36 -1.63 -2.98
CA ILE A 10 -7.35 -0.61 -2.64
C ILE A 10 -8.03 0.71 -2.28
N LYS A 11 -8.98 1.17 -3.10
CA LYS A 11 -9.75 2.40 -2.86
C LYS A 11 -10.54 2.33 -1.56
N ALA A 12 -11.15 1.19 -1.24
CA ALA A 12 -11.88 1.00 0.01
C ALA A 12 -10.97 1.15 1.24
N ILE A 13 -9.77 0.55 1.20
CA ILE A 13 -8.80 0.63 2.31
C ILE A 13 -8.27 2.06 2.48
N LEU A 14 -7.93 2.73 1.37
CA LEU A 14 -7.48 4.12 1.39
C LEU A 14 -8.58 5.07 1.90
N THR A 15 -9.84 4.85 1.48
CA THR A 15 -11.00 5.63 1.96
C THR A 15 -11.25 5.41 3.46
N ALA A 16 -10.98 4.19 3.97
CA ALA A 16 -11.03 3.89 5.39
C ALA A 16 -9.86 4.52 6.20
N GLY A 17 -8.93 5.21 5.53
CA GLY A 17 -7.82 5.92 6.17
C GLY A 17 -6.59 5.04 6.45
N PHE A 18 -6.54 3.84 5.88
CA PHE A 18 -5.39 2.95 6.06
C PHE A 18 -4.45 3.05 4.84
N PRO A 19 -3.16 3.37 5.04
CA PRO A 19 -2.19 3.33 3.95
C PRO A 19 -1.94 1.89 3.50
N CYS A 20 -1.63 1.72 2.21
CA CYS A 20 -1.28 0.42 1.63
C CYS A 20 0.15 0.46 1.08
N MET A 21 1.00 -0.46 1.50
CA MET A 21 2.31 -0.70 0.89
C MET A 21 2.14 -1.69 -0.25
N PHE A 22 2.86 -1.49 -1.35
CA PHE A 22 2.84 -2.40 -2.49
C PHE A 22 4.13 -2.29 -3.31
N GLY A 23 4.42 -3.35 -4.05
CA GLY A 23 5.48 -3.37 -5.05
C GLY A 23 4.94 -3.14 -6.46
N PHE A 24 5.73 -2.54 -7.34
CA PHE A 24 5.43 -2.43 -8.76
C PHE A 24 6.69 -2.58 -9.61
N THR A 25 6.51 -3.00 -10.86
CA THR A 25 7.61 -3.07 -11.84
C THR A 25 8.02 -1.67 -12.25
N LEU A 26 9.29 -1.32 -12.06
CA LEU A 26 9.82 0.00 -12.42
C LEU A 26 10.45 -0.05 -13.81
N TYR A 27 10.04 0.88 -14.68
CA TYR A 27 10.49 0.97 -16.07
C TYR A 27 11.38 2.21 -16.29
N SER A 28 12.17 2.19 -17.37
CA SER A 28 13.12 3.26 -17.71
C SER A 28 12.48 4.65 -17.82
N SER A 29 11.25 4.74 -18.34
CA SER A 29 10.49 5.99 -18.46
C SER A 29 10.21 6.68 -17.12
N ALA A 30 10.29 5.96 -15.99
CA ALA A 30 10.20 6.57 -14.67
C ALA A 30 11.33 7.57 -14.39
N PHE A 31 12.47 7.45 -15.07
CA PHE A 31 13.66 8.28 -14.88
C PHE A 31 13.84 9.38 -15.93
N GLU A 32 12.87 9.60 -16.82
CA GLU A 32 12.93 10.72 -17.75
C GLU A 32 13.04 12.06 -17.01
N ASP A 33 13.83 12.99 -17.56
CA ASP A 33 14.26 14.24 -16.90
C ASP A 33 13.11 15.09 -16.34
N SER A 34 11.89 14.93 -16.87
CA SER A 34 10.73 15.70 -16.42
C SER A 34 10.04 15.13 -15.17
N ASN A 35 10.36 13.89 -14.78
CA ASN A 35 9.70 13.18 -13.69
C ASN A 35 10.15 13.62 -12.29
N PRO A 36 11.45 13.87 -12.01
CA PRO A 36 11.88 14.31 -10.69
C PRO A 36 11.16 15.56 -10.19
N GLN A 37 10.70 16.45 -11.09
CA GLN A 37 9.98 17.66 -10.71
C GLN A 37 8.46 17.48 -10.59
N LYS A 38 7.89 16.45 -11.23
CA LYS A 38 6.44 16.22 -11.28
C LYS A 38 5.97 15.11 -10.34
N GLY A 39 6.83 14.12 -10.09
CA GLY A 39 6.51 12.93 -9.30
C GLY A 39 5.54 11.98 -10.01
N ASN A 40 5.32 12.15 -11.30
CA ASN A 40 4.41 11.30 -12.04
C ASN A 40 5.19 10.17 -12.69
N ILE A 41 4.82 8.93 -12.39
CA ILE A 41 5.37 7.75 -13.05
C ILE A 41 4.50 7.49 -14.29
N PRO A 42 5.04 7.60 -15.52
CA PRO A 42 4.28 7.31 -16.73
C PRO A 42 3.99 5.80 -16.83
N PHE A 43 2.91 5.45 -17.53
CA PHE A 43 2.70 4.05 -17.91
C PHE A 43 3.69 3.66 -19.03
N PRO A 44 4.35 2.48 -18.93
CA PRO A 44 5.49 2.17 -19.78
C PRO A 44 5.12 1.92 -21.24
N ASP A 45 6.00 2.31 -22.16
CA ASP A 45 5.90 1.94 -23.58
C ASP A 45 6.48 0.54 -23.79
N GLU A 46 5.64 -0.44 -24.11
CA GLU A 46 6.06 -1.85 -24.29
C GLU A 46 7.17 -2.05 -25.33
N ASN A 47 7.29 -1.14 -26.31
CA ASN A 47 8.26 -1.25 -27.39
C ASN A 47 9.59 -0.54 -27.12
N LYS A 48 9.63 0.37 -26.13
CA LYS A 48 10.82 1.20 -25.84
C LYS A 48 11.33 1.05 -24.42
N ASP A 49 10.44 0.88 -23.46
CA ASP A 49 10.80 0.84 -22.06
C ASP A 49 11.40 -0.50 -21.67
N LYS A 50 12.41 -0.43 -20.80
CA LYS A 50 13.05 -1.60 -20.20
C LYS A 50 12.65 -1.67 -18.73
N ILE A 51 12.47 -2.88 -18.24
CA ILE A 51 12.39 -3.13 -16.80
C ILE A 51 13.74 -2.76 -16.19
N VAL A 52 13.70 -1.85 -15.22
CA VAL A 52 14.87 -1.40 -14.47
C VAL A 52 15.00 -2.21 -13.17
N ASP A 53 13.90 -2.32 -12.42
CA ASP A 53 13.88 -3.00 -11.12
C ASP A 53 12.43 -3.30 -10.68
N GLY A 54 12.27 -3.93 -9.52
CA GLY A 54 11.05 -3.84 -8.71
C GLY A 54 11.17 -2.74 -7.65
N HIS A 55 10.14 -1.92 -7.46
CA HIS A 55 10.14 -0.85 -6.48
C HIS A 55 8.94 -0.93 -5.54
N ALA A 56 9.12 -0.50 -4.28
CA ALA A 56 8.08 -0.54 -3.26
C ALA A 56 7.78 0.86 -2.74
N VAL A 57 6.48 1.18 -2.65
CA VAL A 57 5.98 2.50 -2.23
C VAL A 57 4.74 2.35 -1.34
N VAL A 58 4.28 3.48 -0.78
CA VAL A 58 3.05 3.53 0.02
C VAL A 58 1.98 4.31 -0.73
N ALA A 59 0.86 3.69 -1.04
CA ALA A 59 -0.37 4.35 -1.43
C ALA A 59 -0.97 5.10 -0.23
N VAL A 60 -1.22 6.39 -0.42
CA VAL A 60 -1.75 7.29 0.64
C VAL A 60 -2.99 8.07 0.19
N GLY A 61 -3.48 7.80 -1.03
CA GLY A 61 -4.67 8.42 -1.59
C GLY A 61 -4.88 8.01 -3.04
N TYR A 62 -5.94 8.50 -3.66
CA TYR A 62 -6.25 8.24 -5.05
C TYR A 62 -7.07 9.40 -5.64
N ASP A 63 -7.09 9.50 -6.97
CA ASP A 63 -7.90 10.48 -7.71
C ASP A 63 -8.33 9.88 -9.05
N ASP A 64 -9.64 9.66 -9.23
CA ASP A 64 -10.26 9.05 -10.42
C ASP A 64 -10.27 9.96 -11.65
N HIS A 65 -9.95 11.24 -11.47
CA HIS A 65 -9.88 12.24 -12.52
C HIS A 65 -8.44 12.65 -12.87
N LYS A 66 -7.45 12.11 -12.17
CA LYS A 66 -6.04 12.37 -12.46
C LYS A 66 -5.70 11.85 -13.85
N ILE A 67 -5.19 12.72 -14.72
CA ILE A 67 -4.71 12.35 -16.05
C ILE A 67 -3.19 12.33 -16.03
N LEU A 68 -2.59 11.20 -16.40
CA LEU A 68 -1.14 11.03 -16.51
C LEU A 68 -0.77 10.66 -17.94
N LYS A 69 0.45 10.99 -18.33
CA LYS A 69 0.95 10.68 -19.68
C LYS A 69 1.37 9.22 -19.75
N HIS A 70 1.12 8.62 -20.90
CA HIS A 70 1.79 7.41 -21.32
C HIS A 70 3.21 7.74 -21.80
N ALA A 71 4.18 6.83 -21.59
CA ALA A 71 5.53 7.00 -22.11
C ALA A 71 5.55 6.99 -23.65
N ASN A 72 4.74 6.10 -24.26
CA ASN A 72 4.41 6.17 -25.68
C ASN A 72 3.53 7.40 -26.00
N PRO A 73 4.04 8.39 -26.76
CA PRO A 73 3.27 9.60 -27.08
C PRO A 73 2.12 9.36 -28.08
N GLU A 74 2.07 8.20 -28.73
CA GLU A 74 0.99 7.81 -29.65
C GLU A 74 -0.22 7.23 -28.90
N GLU A 75 -0.05 6.86 -27.64
CA GLU A 75 -1.10 6.29 -26.81
C GLU A 75 -1.88 7.35 -26.04
N LEU A 76 -3.13 7.00 -25.71
CA LEU A 76 -3.99 7.89 -24.95
C LEU A 76 -3.46 8.05 -23.52
N PRO A 77 -3.59 9.25 -22.92
CA PRO A 77 -3.29 9.45 -21.50
C PRO A 77 -4.09 8.49 -20.62
N THR A 78 -3.49 8.05 -19.53
CA THR A 78 -4.17 7.24 -18.52
C THR A 78 -5.11 8.11 -17.68
N ARG A 79 -6.15 7.48 -17.14
CA ARG A 79 -7.14 8.15 -16.28
C ARG A 79 -7.28 7.41 -14.95
N GLY A 80 -7.16 8.19 -13.89
CA GLY A 80 -7.16 7.67 -12.53
C GLY A 80 -5.75 7.32 -12.07
N ALA A 81 -5.41 7.70 -10.84
CA ALA A 81 -4.10 7.42 -10.29
C ALA A 81 -4.11 7.28 -8.77
N ILE A 82 -3.16 6.51 -8.27
CA ILE A 82 -2.84 6.36 -6.86
C ILE A 82 -1.82 7.41 -6.48
N LEU A 83 -2.08 8.16 -5.40
CA LEU A 83 -1.10 9.03 -4.77
C LEU A 83 -0.14 8.14 -3.98
N ILE A 84 1.14 8.21 -4.31
CA ILE A 84 2.20 7.43 -3.68
C ILE A 84 3.15 8.32 -2.89
N ARG A 85 3.59 7.83 -1.72
CA ARG A 85 4.75 8.34 -1.02
C ARG A 85 5.97 7.51 -1.43
N ASN A 86 6.98 8.18 -1.96
CA ASN A 86 8.19 7.55 -2.49
C ASN A 86 9.37 7.69 -1.50
N SER A 87 10.48 7.01 -1.78
CA SER A 87 11.70 6.96 -0.96
C SER A 87 12.93 7.58 -1.64
N TRP A 88 12.73 8.39 -2.68
CA TRP A 88 13.80 9.05 -3.45
C TRP A 88 14.14 10.47 -2.99
N GLY A 89 13.83 10.79 -1.72
CA GLY A 89 14.05 12.11 -1.14
C GLY A 89 12.90 13.08 -1.37
N VAL A 90 12.93 14.19 -0.62
CA VAL A 90 11.87 15.22 -0.65
C VAL A 90 11.90 16.06 -1.94
N ASP A 91 13.04 16.10 -2.62
CA ASP A 91 13.19 16.85 -3.87
C ASP A 91 12.56 16.12 -5.07
N TRP A 92 12.12 14.87 -4.90
CA TRP A 92 11.41 14.14 -5.93
C TRP A 92 9.90 14.40 -5.85
N GLY A 93 9.32 14.80 -6.97
CA GLY A 93 7.90 15.07 -7.13
C GLY A 93 7.43 16.21 -6.23
N ASN A 94 6.27 16.03 -5.62
CA ASN A 94 5.73 16.98 -4.67
C ASN A 94 6.16 16.60 -3.25
N GLN A 95 7.33 17.06 -2.81
CA GLN A 95 7.85 16.79 -1.46
C GLN A 95 8.02 15.29 -1.14
N GLY A 96 8.46 14.49 -2.12
CA GLY A 96 8.57 13.03 -2.02
C GLY A 96 7.31 12.26 -2.42
N TYR A 97 6.24 12.97 -2.81
CA TYR A 97 4.98 12.36 -3.27
C TYR A 97 4.85 12.42 -4.78
N GLY A 98 4.11 11.44 -5.31
CA GLY A 98 3.93 11.26 -6.73
C GLY A 98 2.64 10.54 -7.08
N TRP A 99 2.42 10.32 -8.36
CA TRP A 99 1.23 9.65 -8.88
C TRP A 99 1.63 8.45 -9.73
N LEU A 100 0.94 7.32 -9.50
CA LEU A 100 1.04 6.09 -10.27
C LEU A 100 -0.32 5.78 -10.92
N PRO A 101 -0.41 5.61 -12.26
CA PRO A 101 -1.66 5.29 -12.95
C PRO A 101 -2.33 4.02 -12.42
N TYR A 102 -3.67 3.96 -12.44
CA TYR A 102 -4.38 2.70 -12.12
C TYR A 102 -4.05 1.57 -13.08
N ASP A 103 -3.67 1.89 -14.32
CA ASP A 103 -3.26 0.96 -15.36
C ASP A 103 -2.15 0.01 -14.87
N TYR A 104 -1.26 0.45 -13.96
CA TYR A 104 -0.29 -0.45 -13.32
C TYR A 104 -0.94 -1.59 -12.53
N VAL A 105 -2.05 -1.30 -11.84
CA VAL A 105 -2.83 -2.30 -11.09
C VAL A 105 -3.62 -3.18 -12.05
N LEU A 106 -4.27 -2.55 -13.03
CA LEU A 106 -5.16 -3.21 -13.97
C LEU A 106 -4.41 -4.18 -14.90
N GLU A 107 -3.20 -3.81 -15.33
CA GLU A 107 -2.33 -4.63 -16.17
C GLU A 107 -1.45 -5.60 -15.36
N GLY A 108 -1.68 -5.72 -14.04
CA GLY A 108 -0.97 -6.69 -13.20
C GLY A 108 0.52 -6.37 -12.96
N LEU A 109 0.92 -5.11 -13.15
CA LEU A 109 2.29 -4.61 -12.90
C LEU A 109 2.55 -4.27 -11.44
N THR A 110 1.58 -4.52 -10.54
CA THR A 110 1.72 -4.37 -9.08
C THR A 110 1.59 -5.71 -8.37
N SER A 111 2.21 -5.81 -7.19
CA SER A 111 2.18 -7.01 -6.36
C SER A 111 2.31 -6.69 -4.87
N ALA A 112 2.05 -7.70 -4.03
CA ALA A 112 2.28 -7.66 -2.58
C ALA A 112 1.63 -6.45 -1.88
N TRP A 113 0.33 -6.27 -2.04
CA TRP A 113 -0.45 -5.25 -1.32
C TRP A 113 -0.62 -5.62 0.15
N TRP A 114 -0.16 -4.74 1.05
CA TRP A 114 -0.24 -4.90 2.51
C TRP A 114 -0.69 -3.60 3.19
N SER A 115 -1.47 -3.72 4.26
CA SER A 115 -1.73 -2.62 5.19
C SER A 115 -1.30 -3.02 6.59
N LEU A 116 -0.74 -2.05 7.33
CA LEU A 116 -0.38 -2.26 8.72
C LEU A 116 -1.52 -1.77 9.61
N LEU A 117 -2.03 -2.66 10.44
CA LEU A 117 -3.10 -2.37 11.39
C LEU A 117 -2.56 -2.57 12.80
N LYS A 118 -2.95 -1.69 13.72
CA LYS A 118 -2.56 -1.85 15.13
C LYS A 118 -3.52 -2.83 15.79
N ALA A 119 -2.98 -3.86 16.45
CA ALA A 119 -3.78 -4.92 17.06
C ALA A 119 -4.82 -4.39 18.06
N GLU A 120 -4.52 -3.29 18.77
CA GLU A 120 -5.43 -2.67 19.74
C GLU A 120 -6.71 -2.06 19.12
N TRP A 121 -6.76 -1.89 17.80
CA TRP A 121 -7.97 -1.43 17.11
C TRP A 121 -9.07 -2.49 17.03
N PHE A 122 -8.74 -3.72 17.41
CA PHE A 122 -9.64 -4.86 17.37
C PHE A 122 -9.83 -5.43 18.77
N LYS A 123 -11.02 -5.93 19.06
CA LYS A 123 -11.22 -6.74 20.26
C LYS A 123 -10.71 -8.15 19.95
N GLY A 124 -10.07 -8.80 20.94
CA GLY A 124 -9.58 -10.18 20.77
C GLY A 124 -10.68 -11.16 20.34
N ASP A 125 -11.93 -10.89 20.76
CA ASP A 125 -13.11 -11.69 20.41
C ASP A 125 -13.58 -11.49 18.96
N ASP A 126 -13.14 -10.43 18.26
CA ASP A 126 -13.51 -10.15 16.87
C ASP A 126 -12.84 -11.12 15.88
N PHE A 127 -11.76 -11.80 16.29
CA PHE A 127 -11.02 -12.74 15.47
C PHE A 127 -11.30 -14.20 15.85
N GLY A 128 -12.58 -14.59 15.94
CA GLY A 128 -13.05 -15.98 15.76
C GLY A 128 -12.43 -17.08 16.63
N LEU A 129 -11.64 -16.74 17.64
CA LEU A 129 -11.11 -17.64 18.65
C LEU A 129 -11.66 -17.14 19.97
N GLY A 130 -12.89 -17.55 20.28
CA GLY A 130 -13.41 -17.55 21.65
C GLY A 130 -12.64 -18.50 22.58
N GLY A 131 -11.32 -18.62 22.40
CA GLY A 131 -10.42 -19.20 23.35
C GLY A 131 -10.30 -18.23 24.50
N LYS A 132 -11.01 -18.53 25.59
CA LYS A 132 -10.72 -17.98 26.91
C LYS A 132 -9.22 -18.15 27.18
N GLY A 133 -8.44 -17.13 26.90
CA GLY A 133 -7.04 -17.05 27.28
C GLY A 133 -6.99 -16.93 28.79
N GLY A 134 -6.57 -18.01 29.45
CA GLY A 134 -6.12 -18.05 30.83
C GLY A 134 -7.17 -17.67 31.87
N ASN A 135 -7.55 -18.62 32.72
CA ASN A 135 -7.77 -18.22 34.10
C ASN A 135 -6.44 -17.61 34.58
N ASP A 136 -6.33 -16.29 34.55
CA ASP A 136 -5.51 -15.58 35.52
C ASP A 136 -6.15 -15.93 36.87
N THR A 137 -5.71 -17.04 37.44
CA THR A 137 -5.74 -17.20 38.89
C THR A 137 -4.84 -16.11 39.41
N ASP A 138 -5.45 -14.95 39.64
CA ASP A 138 -4.90 -13.89 40.44
C ASP A 138 -4.27 -14.54 41.67
N HIS A 139 -2.95 -14.38 41.76
CA HIS A 139 -2.13 -14.85 42.85
C HIS A 139 -2.45 -14.04 44.11
N THR A 140 -3.65 -14.19 44.64
CA THR A 140 -3.97 -13.81 46.01
C THR A 140 -4.21 -15.10 46.80
N CYS A 141 -3.12 -15.74 47.21
CA CYS A 141 -3.17 -16.66 48.34
C CYS A 141 -3.64 -15.85 49.55
N GLN A 142 -4.92 -15.98 49.92
CA GLN A 142 -5.44 -15.37 51.13
C GLN A 142 -4.82 -16.08 52.33
N LYS A 143 -4.17 -15.31 53.21
CA LYS A 143 -3.59 -15.82 54.47
C LYS A 143 -4.62 -16.66 55.22
N GLY A 144 -4.34 -17.97 55.37
CA GLY A 144 -5.11 -18.83 56.28
C GLY A 144 -5.42 -20.25 55.80
N GLN A 145 -4.95 -20.71 54.64
CA GLN A 145 -5.20 -22.09 54.18
C GLN A 145 -3.95 -22.98 54.29
N SER A 146 -4.14 -24.15 54.90
CA SER A 146 -3.12 -25.16 55.18
C SER A 146 -2.60 -25.80 53.89
N GLY A 147 -1.32 -25.60 53.58
CA GLY A 147 -0.67 -26.19 52.41
C GLY A 147 0.49 -25.40 51.80
N CYS A 148 0.85 -24.23 52.33
CA CYS A 148 2.01 -23.48 51.85
C CYS A 148 3.30 -24.01 52.52
N PRO A 149 4.37 -24.34 51.77
CA PRO A 149 5.66 -24.70 52.37
C PRO A 149 6.22 -23.51 53.14
N THR A 150 6.79 -23.76 54.32
CA THR A 150 7.51 -22.76 55.14
C THR A 150 8.69 -22.15 54.41
#